data_AF-H0EU07-F1
#
_entry.id   AF-H0EU07-F1
#
_cell.length_a   1.000
_cell.length_b   1.000
_cell.length_c   1.000
_cell.angle_alpha   90.00
_cell.angle_beta   90.00
_cell.angle_gamma   90.00
#
_symmetry.space_group_name_H-M   'P 1'
#
loop_
_entity.id
_entity.type
_entity.pdbx_description
1 polymer ?
#
loop_
_entity_poly.entity_id
_entity_poly.type
_entity_poly.pdbx_seq_one_letter_code
_entity_poly.pdbx_strand_id
1 'polypeptide(L)'
;MATFEKMIEEGGFVEHAKFGGNRYGTSRKMIEEMQGKGRVVVLDIEMEGVKQIHASPLSARYIFISPPSPALETLEKRLRGRGTEKEESIQKRLAQAKNEIEYSKTEGT
;
A
#
# COMPACT_ATOMS: atom_id res chain seq x y z
N MET A 1 5.30 26.87 -4.22
CA MET A 1 5.29 25.48 -3.72
C MET A 1 4.74 24.59 -4.81
N ALA A 2 5.33 23.41 -5.04
CA ALA A 2 4.79 22.48 -6.03
C ALA A 2 3.39 22.02 -5.60
N THR A 3 2.48 21.88 -6.56
CA THR A 3 1.03 21.68 -6.34
C THR A 3 0.71 20.47 -5.45
N PHE A 4 1.57 19.46 -5.44
CA PHE A 4 1.40 18.24 -4.66
C PHE A 4 1.62 18.47 -3.16
N GLU A 5 2.68 19.17 -2.76
CA GLU A 5 2.94 19.49 -1.34
C GLU A 5 1.83 20.33 -0.75
N LYS A 6 1.31 21.29 -1.52
CA LYS A 6 0.17 22.10 -1.10
C LYS A 6 -1.07 21.24 -0.84
N MET A 7 -1.34 20.26 -1.72
CA MET A 7 -2.44 19.32 -1.53
C MET A 7 -2.24 18.39 -0.32
N ILE A 8 -1.00 18.06 0.05
CA ILE A 8 -0.70 17.35 1.30
C ILE A 8 -1.03 18.24 2.51
N GLU A 9 -0.53 19.48 2.51
CA GLU A 9 -0.77 20.45 3.61
C GLU A 9 -2.27 20.73 3.81
N GLU A 10 -3.03 20.78 2.72
CA GLU A 10 -4.48 20.99 2.73
C GLU A 10 -5.29 19.71 3.04
N GLY A 11 -4.63 18.57 3.30
CA GLY A 11 -5.32 17.31 3.62
C GLY A 11 -6.09 16.69 2.46
N GLY A 12 -5.71 17.01 1.22
CA GLY A 12 -6.40 16.59 -0.01
C GLY A 12 -6.22 15.10 -0.36
N PHE A 13 -5.30 14.40 0.31
CA PHE A 13 -5.02 12.99 0.14
C PHE A 13 -5.40 12.17 1.37
N VAL A 14 -5.91 10.96 1.17
CA VAL A 14 -6.11 9.97 2.25
C VAL A 14 -4.83 9.18 2.50
N GLU A 15 -4.05 8.95 1.44
CA GLU A 15 -2.67 8.48 1.55
C GLU A 15 -1.82 9.14 0.47
N HIS A 16 -0.53 9.28 0.73
CA HIS A 16 0.46 9.63 -0.27
C HIS A 16 1.77 8.86 -0.09
N ALA A 17 2.47 8.59 -1.19
CA ALA A 17 3.75 7.89 -1.18
C ALA A 17 4.74 8.49 -2.20
N LYS A 18 6.03 8.20 -1.97
CA LYS A 18 7.09 8.45 -2.95
C LYS A 18 7.69 7.12 -3.38
N PHE A 19 7.54 6.78 -4.66
CA PHE A 19 8.07 5.54 -5.23
C PHE A 19 8.88 5.84 -6.49
N GLY A 20 10.13 5.39 -6.53
CA GLY A 20 11.00 5.57 -7.70
C GLY A 20 11.26 7.04 -8.10
N GLY A 21 11.18 7.98 -7.15
CA GLY A 21 11.30 9.42 -7.41
C GLY A 21 9.98 10.10 -7.81
N ASN A 22 8.94 9.33 -8.11
CA ASN A 22 7.60 9.82 -8.40
C ASN A 22 6.76 9.92 -7.12
N ARG A 23 5.74 10.78 -7.15
CA ARG A 23 4.80 11.00 -6.05
C ARG A 23 3.43 10.50 -6.45
N TYR A 24 2.80 9.77 -5.54
CA TYR A 24 1.46 9.22 -5.71
C TYR A 24 0.63 9.63 -4.51
N GLY A 25 -0.67 9.83 -4.71
CA GLY A 25 -1.59 10.06 -3.62
C GLY A 25 -3.02 9.83 -4.05
N THR A 26 -3.77 9.16 -3.17
CA THR A 26 -5.19 8.89 -3.37
C THR A 26 -6.02 10.07 -2.88
N SER A 27 -6.73 10.74 -3.79
CA SER A 27 -7.53 11.92 -3.47
C SER A 27 -8.74 11.58 -2.59
N ARG A 28 -8.90 12.32 -1.49
CA ARG A 28 -10.07 12.21 -0.60
C ARG A 28 -11.39 12.51 -1.34
N LYS A 29 -11.39 13.57 -2.14
CA LYS A 29 -12.55 13.99 -2.94
C LYS A 29 -13.04 12.89 -3.88
N MET A 30 -12.12 12.16 -4.51
CA MET A 30 -12.47 11.06 -5.41
C MET A 30 -13.14 9.91 -4.65
N ILE A 31 -12.65 9.57 -3.46
CA ILE A 31 -13.26 8.53 -2.62
C ILE A 31 -14.68 8.93 -2.23
N GLU A 32 -14.86 10.16 -1.72
CA GLU A 32 -16.17 10.69 -1.32
C GLU A 32 -17.16 10.73 -2.50
N GLU A 33 -16.70 11.14 -3.68
CA GLU A 33 -17.53 11.18 -4.89
C GLU A 33 -17.99 9.78 -5.32
N MET A 34 -17.09 8.79 -5.27
CA MET A 34 -17.44 7.41 -5.63
C MET A 34 -18.37 6.76 -4.60
N GLN A 35 -18.15 7.03 -3.32
CA GLN A 35 -19.05 6.60 -2.25
C GLN A 35 -20.43 7.24 -2.37
N GLY A 36 -20.51 8.54 -2.71
CA GLY A 36 -21.76 9.24 -2.99
C GLY A 36 -22.53 8.68 -4.19
N LYS A 37 -21.83 8.03 -5.13
CA LYS A 37 -22.42 7.27 -6.26
C LYS A 37 -22.80 5.83 -5.88
N GLY A 38 -22.71 5.44 -4.61
CA GLY A 38 -23.00 4.09 -4.12
C GLY A 38 -21.97 3.04 -4.56
N ARG A 39 -20.77 3.45 -4.97
CA ARG A 39 -19.70 2.54 -5.43
C ARG A 39 -18.76 2.20 -4.29
N VAL A 40 -18.27 0.97 -4.30
CA VAL A 40 -17.19 0.53 -3.40
C VAL A 40 -15.85 0.93 -4.03
N VAL A 41 -15.04 1.67 -3.30
CA VAL A 41 -13.68 2.01 -3.71
C VAL A 41 -12.74 0.91 -3.22
N VAL A 42 -11.98 0.33 -4.13
CA VAL A 42 -10.91 -0.61 -3.82
C VAL A 42 -9.58 0.13 -3.98
N LEU A 43 -8.79 0.14 -2.90
CA LEU A 43 -7.48 0.76 -2.87
C LEU A 43 -6.42 -0.34 -2.88
N ASP A 44 -5.49 -0.25 -3.83
CA ASP A 44 -4.29 -1.08 -3.89
C ASP A 44 -3.10 -0.22 -3.47
N ILE A 45 -2.66 -0.38 -2.22
CA ILE A 45 -1.69 0.49 -1.55
C ILE A 45 -0.69 -0.32 -0.73
N GLU A 46 0.49 0.25 -0.53
CA GLU A 46 1.54 -0.33 0.30
C GLU A 46 1.29 -0.12 1.80
N MET A 47 2.05 -0.82 2.65
CA MET A 47 1.93 -0.77 4.12
C MET A 47 1.94 0.65 4.69
N GLU A 48 2.72 1.57 4.12
CA GLU A 48 2.77 2.96 4.59
C GLU A 48 1.51 3.75 4.25
N GLY A 49 0.88 3.44 3.11
CA GLY A 49 -0.44 3.97 2.76
C GLY A 49 -1.50 3.45 3.71
N VAL A 50 -1.47 2.16 4.06
CA VAL A 50 -2.40 1.56 5.03
C VAL A 50 -2.34 2.28 6.37
N LYS A 51 -1.15 2.58 6.89
CA LYS A 51 -0.97 3.34 8.15
C LYS A 51 -1.57 4.74 8.06
N GLN A 52 -1.39 5.44 6.94
CA GLN A 52 -1.98 6.77 6.73
C GLN A 52 -3.51 6.72 6.72
N ILE A 53 -4.10 5.72 6.04
CA ILE A 53 -5.55 5.52 6.04
C ILE A 53 -6.06 5.17 7.43
N HIS A 54 -5.36 4.30 8.15
CA HIS A 54 -5.72 3.89 9.51
C HIS A 54 -5.70 5.07 10.50
N ALA A 55 -4.78 6.02 10.33
CA ALA A 55 -4.73 7.27 11.11
C ALA A 55 -5.74 8.32 10.64
N SER A 56 -6.44 8.08 9.53
CA SER A 56 -7.43 9.00 8.96
C SER A 56 -8.85 8.67 9.44
N PRO A 57 -9.81 9.60 9.30
CA PRO A 57 -11.21 9.33 9.65
C PRO A 57 -11.93 8.41 8.64
N LEU A 58 -11.25 7.91 7.61
CA LEU A 58 -11.86 7.05 6.60
C LEU A 58 -12.15 5.66 7.20
N SER A 59 -13.43 5.31 7.28
CA SER A 59 -13.83 3.94 7.60
C SER A 59 -13.51 3.02 6.42
N ALA A 60 -12.51 2.16 6.58
CA ALA A 60 -12.05 1.22 5.55
C ALA A 60 -12.05 -0.22 6.10
N ARG A 61 -12.11 -1.18 5.18
CA ARG A 61 -11.87 -2.61 5.46
C ARG A 61 -10.51 -2.97 4.91
N TYR A 62 -9.70 -3.64 5.72
CA TYR A 62 -8.34 -4.02 5.38
C TYR A 62 -8.29 -5.51 5.02
N ILE A 63 -7.61 -5.83 3.93
CA ILE A 63 -7.44 -7.21 3.44
C ILE A 63 -5.97 -7.38 3.07
N PHE A 64 -5.26 -8.22 3.83
CA PHE A 64 -3.91 -8.62 3.49
C PHE A 64 -3.92 -9.91 2.64
N ILE A 65 -3.24 -9.88 1.49
CA ILE A 65 -3.14 -11.04 0.59
C ILE A 65 -1.77 -11.69 0.78
N SER A 66 -1.72 -12.71 1.63
CA SER A 66 -0.49 -13.46 1.88
C SER A 66 -0.29 -14.61 0.88
N PRO A 67 0.95 -14.91 0.47
CA PRO A 67 1.28 -16.17 -0.18
C PRO A 67 0.93 -17.38 0.72
N PRO A 68 0.70 -18.58 0.15
CA PRO A 68 0.49 -19.78 0.96
C PRO A 68 1.73 -20.11 1.80
N SER A 69 1.50 -20.78 2.94
CA SER A 69 2.56 -21.13 3.88
C SER A 69 3.55 -22.15 3.29
N PRO A 70 4.88 -22.00 3.53
CA PRO A 70 5.52 -20.87 4.21
C PRO A 70 5.56 -19.64 3.28
N ALA A 71 5.03 -18.52 3.76
CA ALA A 71 4.73 -17.36 2.91
C ALA A 71 5.97 -16.78 2.22
N LEU A 72 7.08 -16.60 2.96
CA LEU A 72 8.33 -16.06 2.43
C LEU A 72 9.01 -17.00 1.44
N GLU A 73 9.04 -18.30 1.73
CA GLU A 73 9.65 -19.30 0.83
C GLU A 73 8.86 -19.39 -0.48
N THR A 74 7.52 -19.38 -0.40
CA THR A 74 6.67 -19.37 -1.60
C THR A 74 6.90 -18.09 -2.41
N LEU A 75 6.99 -16.94 -1.74
CA LEU A 75 7.26 -15.67 -2.41
C LEU A 75 8.62 -15.68 -3.11
N GLU A 76 9.67 -16.13 -2.43
CA GLU A 76 11.02 -16.24 -2.99
C GLU A 76 11.04 -17.14 -4.23
N LYS A 77 10.44 -18.33 -4.15
CA LYS A 77 10.34 -19.25 -5.28
C LYS A 77 9.64 -18.61 -6.47
N ARG A 78 8.56 -17.84 -6.24
CA ARG A 78 7.84 -17.14 -7.30
C ARG A 78 8.66 -16.00 -7.90
N LEU A 79 9.35 -15.20 -7.09
CA LEU A 79 10.20 -14.09 -7.57
C LEU A 79 11.35 -14.63 -8.43
N ARG A 80 12.06 -15.64 -7.94
CA ARG A 80 13.15 -16.30 -8.68
C ARG A 80 12.64 -16.99 -9.95
N GLY A 81 11.49 -17.65 -9.89
CA GLY A 81 10.89 -18.34 -11.03
C GLY A 81 10.46 -17.42 -12.17
N ARG A 82 10.21 -16.12 -11.89
CA ARG A 82 9.93 -15.13 -12.95
C ARG A 82 11.18 -14.80 -13.78
N GLY A 83 12.37 -14.90 -13.20
CA GLY A 83 13.64 -14.62 -13.89
C GLY A 83 13.82 -13.16 -14.35
N THR A 84 12.96 -12.23 -13.91
CA THR A 84 12.96 -10.84 -14.36
C THR A 84 13.71 -9.89 -13.43
N GLU A 85 14.13 -10.36 -12.26
CA GLU A 85 14.68 -9.51 -11.20
C GLU A 85 16.10 -9.93 -10.82
N LYS A 86 16.92 -8.94 -10.45
CA LYS A 86 18.27 -9.16 -9.92
C LYS A 86 18.20 -9.65 -8.47
N GLU A 87 19.22 -10.37 -8.03
CA GLU A 87 19.31 -10.90 -6.66
C GLU A 87 19.07 -9.82 -5.59
N GLU A 88 19.68 -8.65 -5.75
CA GLU A 88 19.52 -7.52 -4.83
C GLU A 88 18.07 -7.02 -4.74
N SER A 89 17.32 -7.04 -5.84
CA SER A 89 15.90 -6.67 -5.87
C SER A 89 15.06 -7.71 -5.14
N ILE A 90 15.36 -9.00 -5.37
CA ILE A 90 14.68 -10.12 -4.71
C ILE A 90 14.87 -10.03 -3.20
N GLN A 91 16.10 -9.84 -2.72
CA GLN A 91 16.39 -9.72 -1.29
C GLN A 91 15.68 -8.51 -0.65
N LYS A 92 15.65 -7.35 -1.33
CA LYS A 92 14.90 -6.17 -0.86
C LYS A 92 13.41 -6.45 -0.74
N ARG A 93 12.80 -7.10 -1.73
CA ARG A 93 11.39 -7.49 -1.70
C ARG A 93 11.09 -8.49 -0.59
N LEU A 94 11.95 -9.48 -0.37
CA LEU A 94 11.75 -10.46 0.70
C LEU A 94 11.86 -9.82 2.08
N ALA A 95 12.80 -8.90 2.27
CA ALA A 95 12.92 -8.13 3.51
C ALA A 95 11.67 -7.27 3.76
N GLN A 96 11.18 -6.59 2.73
CA GLN A 96 9.94 -5.81 2.80
C GLN A 96 8.72 -6.71 3.12
N ALA A 97 8.54 -7.81 2.39
CA ALA A 97 7.44 -8.74 2.60
C ALA A 97 7.44 -9.35 4.01
N LYS A 98 8.61 -9.60 4.60
CA LYS A 98 8.70 -10.04 6.00
C LYS A 98 8.09 -9.02 6.95
N ASN A 99 8.40 -7.73 6.77
CA ASN A 99 7.84 -6.67 7.60
C ASN A 99 6.33 -6.52 7.39
N GLU A 100 5.85 -6.64 6.15
CA GLU A 100 4.42 -6.56 5.82
C GLU A 100 3.63 -7.74 6.42
N ILE A 101 4.16 -8.95 6.34
CA ILE A 101 3.54 -10.15 6.95
C ILE A 101 3.47 -10.00 8.48
N GLU A 102 4.53 -9.51 9.13
CA GLU A 102 4.48 -9.26 10.57
C GLU A 102 3.47 -8.16 10.93
N TYR A 103 3.43 -7.07 10.17
CA TYR A 103 2.46 -5.99 10.38
C TYR A 103 1.01 -6.49 10.26
N SER A 104 0.72 -7.34 9.27
CA SER A 104 -0.62 -7.91 9.03
C SER A 104 -1.17 -8.78 10.17
N LYS A 105 -0.33 -9.17 11.14
CA LYS A 105 -0.76 -9.92 12.33
C LYS A 105 -1.26 -9.02 13.45
N THR A 106 -1.12 -7.70 13.31
CA THR A 106 -1.59 -6.73 14.31
C THR A 106 -3.11 -6.59 14.20
N GLU A 107 -3.81 -6.60 15.34
CA GLU A 107 -5.28 -6.43 15.32
C GLU A 107 -5.66 -5.04 14.81
N GLY A 108 -6.66 -4.98 13.91
CA GLY A 108 -7.19 -3.73 13.37
C GLY A 108 -6.45 -3.19 12.14
N THR A 109 -5.45 -3.91 11.61
CA THR A 109 -4.69 -3.56 10.40
C THR A 109 -4.80 -4.62 9.32
#